data_AF-A0A1L6ZLI0-F1
#
_entry.id   AF-A0A1L6ZLI0-F1
#
_cell.length_a   1.000
_cell.length_b   1.000
_cell.length_c   1.000
_cell.angle_alpha   90.00
_cell.angle_beta   90.00
_cell.angle_gamma   90.00
#
_symmetry.space_group_name_H-M   'P 1'
#
loop_
_entity.id
_entity.type
_entity.pdbx_description
1 polymer ?
#
loop_
_entity_poly.entity_id
_entity_poly.type
_entity_poly.pdbx_seq_one_letter_code
_entity_poly.pdbx_strand_id
1 'polypeptide(L)' 'MSNINSKQRREYLLSELTRIGYLASLDKNPENLTLYELEMLVISLKSQRGSRVLTYNARMEASE' A
#
# COMPACT_ATOMS: atom_id res chain seq x y z
N MET A 1 5.31 15.08 -19.37
CA MET A 1 4.91 14.91 -17.96
C MET A 1 3.50 14.37 -17.96
N SER A 2 3.30 13.12 -17.54
CA SER A 2 1.96 12.52 -17.50
C SER A 2 1.16 13.24 -16.42
N ASN A 3 0.28 14.14 -16.83
CA ASN A 3 -0.62 14.86 -15.94
C ASN A 3 -1.76 13.90 -15.57
N ILE A 4 -1.43 12.91 -14.73
CA ILE A 4 -2.39 11.94 -14.21
C ILE A 4 -3.42 12.74 -13.44
N ASN A 5 -4.66 12.77 -13.93
CA ASN A 5 -5.72 13.47 -13.21
C ASN A 5 -6.05 12.74 -11.90
N SER A 6 -6.64 13.45 -10.94
CA SER A 6 -6.94 12.91 -9.60
C SER A 6 -7.74 11.60 -9.63
N LYS A 7 -8.58 11.40 -10.65
CA LYS A 7 -9.34 10.15 -10.87
C LYS A 7 -8.43 8.98 -11.24
N GLN A 8 -7.56 9.15 -12.24
CA GLN A 8 -6.60 8.12 -12.64
C GLN A 8 -5.66 7.75 -11.48
N ARG A 9 -5.24 8.75 -10.70
CA ARG A 9 -4.42 8.52 -9.51
C ARG A 9 -5.16 7.68 -8.46
N ARG A 10 -6.44 7.98 -8.23
CA ARG A 10 -7.31 7.20 -7.33
C ARG A 10 -7.44 5.74 -7.79
N GLU A 11 -7.75 5.51 -9.06
CA GLU A 11 -7.88 4.16 -9.63
C GLU A 11 -6.60 3.35 -9.46
N TYR A 12 -5.45 3.97 -9.72
CA TYR A 12 -4.14 3.36 -9.48
C TYR A 12 -3.95 2.97 -8.01
N LEU A 13 -4.26 3.86 -7.07
CA LEU A 13 -4.08 3.58 -5.64
C LEU A 13 -4.99 2.45 -5.15
N LEU A 14 -6.24 2.39 -5.61
CA LEU A 14 -7.16 1.29 -5.31
C LEU A 14 -6.62 -0.05 -5.85
N SER A 15 -6.10 -0.06 -7.07
CA SER A 15 -5.45 -1.24 -7.65
C SER A 15 -4.24 -1.70 -6.83
N GLU A 16 -3.42 -0.76 -6.34
CA GLU A 16 -2.27 -1.07 -5.49
C GLU A 16 -2.69 -1.67 -4.13
N LEU A 17 -3.78 -1.20 -3.54
CA LEU A 17 -4.33 -1.80 -2.31
C LEU A 17 -4.74 -3.26 -2.54
N THR A 18 -5.44 -3.54 -3.64
CA THR A 18 -5.80 -4.91 -4.04
C THR A 18 -4.56 -5.77 -4.26
N ARG A 19 -3.54 -5.26 -4.96
CA ARG A 19 -2.27 -5.97 -5.22
C ARG A 19 -1.52 -6.32 -3.94
N ILE A 20 -1.58 -5.47 -2.93
CA ILE A 20 -0.92 -5.70 -1.63
C ILE A 20 -1.74 -6.65 -0.75
N GLY A 21 -2.99 -6.95 -1.12
CA GLY A 21 -3.91 -7.78 -0.36
C GLY A 21 -4.56 -7.04 0.81
N TYR A 22 -4.73 -5.72 0.69
CA TYR A 22 -5.47 -4.94 1.68
C TYR A 22 -6.93 -5.39 1.70
N LEU A 23 -7.34 -6.02 2.80
CA LEU A 23 -8.74 -6.34 3.06
C LEU A 23 -9.36 -5.11 3.72
N ALA A 24 -10.35 -4.50 3.07
CA ALA A 24 -11.13 -3.43 3.66
C ALA A 24 -11.86 -3.96 4.89
N SER A 25 -11.25 -3.82 6.07
CA SER A 25 -11.92 -4.06 7.33
C SER A 25 -13.09 -3.10 7.47
N LEU A 26 -14.13 -3.53 8.19
CA LEU A 26 -15.38 -2.80 8.45
C LEU A 26 -15.22 -1.30 8.79
N ASP A 27 -14.07 -0.89 9.35
CA ASP A 27 -13.85 0.50 9.75
C ASP A 27 -13.35 1.45 8.65
N LYS A 28 -12.77 0.98 7.53
CA LYS A 28 -12.23 1.86 6.46
C LYS A 28 -12.33 1.25 5.07
N ASN A 29 -13.46 1.51 4.40
CA ASN A 29 -13.60 1.28 2.96
C ASN A 29 -12.69 2.28 2.18
N PRO A 30 -11.74 1.80 1.36
CA PRO A 30 -10.88 2.64 0.51
C PRO A 30 -11.64 3.61 -0.39
N GLU A 31 -12.86 3.26 -0.80
CA GLU A 31 -13.70 4.11 -1.64
C GLU A 31 -14.19 5.37 -0.94
N ASN A 32 -14.17 5.40 0.40
CA ASN A 32 -14.58 6.56 1.20
C ASN A 32 -13.40 7.48 1.57
N LEU A 33 -12.16 7.08 1.25
CA LEU A 33 -10.98 7.85 1.57
C LEU A 33 -10.76 8.98 0.55
N THR A 34 -10.24 10.11 1.00
CA THR A 34 -9.70 11.16 0.13
C THR A 34 -8.49 10.64 -0.65
N LEU A 35 -8.08 11.37 -1.69
CA LEU A 35 -6.90 10.98 -2.48
C LEU A 35 -5.63 10.93 -1.60
N TYR A 36 -5.46 11.92 -0.73
CA TYR A 36 -4.33 11.98 0.20
C TYR A 36 -4.31 10.80 1.18
N GLU A 37 -5.46 10.45 1.76
CA GLU A 37 -5.58 9.30 2.66
C GLU A 37 -5.26 7.97 1.96
N LEU A 38 -5.69 7.81 0.70
CA LEU A 38 -5.32 6.65 -0.12
C LEU A 38 -3.81 6.57 -0.35
N GLU A 39 -3.17 7.68 -0.67
CA GLU A 39 -1.71 7.73 -0.86
C GLU A 39 -0.97 7.35 0.41
N MET A 40 -1.36 7.93 1.54
CA MET A 40 -0.76 7.64 2.84
C MET A 40 -0.96 6.18 3.25
N LEU A 41 -2.14 5.60 2.98
CA LEU A 41 -2.42 4.19 3.25
C LEU A 41 -1.51 3.27 2.43
N VAL A 42 -1.43 3.49 1.11
CA VAL A 42 -0.58 2.70 0.21
C VAL A 42 0.90 2.78 0.61
N ILE A 43 1.40 3.98 0.91
CA ILE A 43 2.78 4.19 1.36
C ILE A 43 3.05 3.40 2.66
N SER A 44 2.16 3.52 3.64
CA SER A 44 2.32 2.85 4.94
C SER A 44 2.35 1.33 4.79
N LEU A 45 1.46 0.76 3.99
CA LEU A 45 1.40 -0.69 3.74
C LEU A 45 2.64 -1.21 3.00
N LYS A 46 3.14 -0.47 2.00
CA LYS A 46 4.39 -0.82 1.29
C LYS A 46 5.59 -0.79 2.22
N SER A 47 5.70 0.23 3.07
CA SER A 47 6.78 0.35 4.06
C SER A 47 6.75 -0.80 5.07
N GLN A 48 5.58 -1.17 5.58
CA GLN A 48 5.42 -2.32 6.48
C GLN A 48 5.82 -3.64 5.80
N ARG A 49 5.39 -3.85 4.55
CA ARG A 49 5.74 -5.05 3.79
C ARG A 49 7.25 -5.11 3.51
N GLY A 50 7.87 -4.01 3.10
CA GLY A 50 9.31 -3.92 2.92
C GLY A 50 10.09 -4.21 4.20
N SER A 51 9.68 -3.61 5.33
CA SER A 51 10.29 -3.87 6.65
C SER A 51 10.20 -5.33 7.06
N ARG A 52 9.05 -5.99 6.82
CA ARG A 52 8.89 -7.44 7.08
C ARG A 52 9.82 -8.30 6.23
N VAL A 53 9.97 -7.98 4.94
CA VAL A 53 10.89 -8.71 4.04
C VAL A 53 12.34 -8.55 4.50
N LEU A 54 12.78 -7.33 4.79
CA LEU A 54 14.13 -7.07 5.32
C LEU A 54 14.39 -7.84 6.62
N THR A 55 13.42 -7.82 7.54
CA THR A 55 13.53 -8.54 8.82
C THR A 55 13.62 -10.06 8.61
N TYR A 56 12.85 -10.61 7.68
CA TYR A 56 12.90 -12.04 7.35
C TYR A 56 14.25 -12.43 6.75
N ASN A 57 14.73 -11.68 5.77
CA ASN A 57 16.03 -11.95 5.13
C ASN A 57 17.17 -11.89 6.13
N ALA A 58 17.19 -10.87 7.00
CA ALA A 58 18.22 -10.75 8.05
C ALA A 58 18.21 -11.93 9.03
N ARG A 59 17.03 -12.50 9.35
CA ARG A 59 16.92 -13.70 10.19
C ARG A 59 17.41 -14.96 9.49
N MET A 60 17.14 -15.09 8.19
CA MET A 60 17.64 -16.21 7.38
C MET A 60 19.16 -16.16 7.26
N GLU A 61 19.73 -15.00 6.91
CA GLU A 61 21.20 -14.81 6.85
C GLU A 61 21.89 -15.08 8.20
N ALA A 62 21.26 -14.74 9.33
CA ALA A 62 21.82 -15.01 10.65
C ALA A 62 21.70 -16.48 11.11
N SER A 63 20.93 -17.30 10.38
CA SER A 63 20.69 -18.72 10.70
C SER A 63 21.45 -19.68 9.77
N GLU A 64 22.20 -19.15 8.79
CA GLU A 64 23.15 -19.87 7.92
C GLU A 64 24.59 -19.71 8.42
#